data_AF-A0A961XTD0-F1
#
_entry.id   AF-A0A961XTD0-F1
#
_cell.length_a   1.000
_cell.length_b   1.000
_cell.length_c   1.000
_cell.angle_alpha   90.00
_cell.angle_beta   90.00
_cell.angle_gamma   90.00
#
_symmetry.space_group_name_H-M   'P 1'
#
loop_
_entity.id
_entity.type
_entity.pdbx_description
1 polymer ?
#
loop_
_entity_poly.entity_id
_entity_poly.type
_entity_poly.pdbx_seq_one_letter_code
_entity_poly.pdbx_strand_id
1 'polypeptide(L)'
;MSQPTNRVFSGVQPTGNLHLGNYLGAIRKFVALQESHECIYCVVDLHAVTQPFTVWGGPAELANNTREVTAAFIASGIDPQKHIVFNQSQVNEHAELAWIFNCVARMGWLNRM
;
A
#
# COMPACT_ATOMS: atom_id res chain seq x y z
N MET A 1 26.75 1.70 6.35
CA MET A 1 25.39 1.92 5.81
C MET A 1 25.56 2.57 4.44
N SER A 2 25.45 1.81 3.35
CA SER A 2 25.47 2.40 2.01
C SER A 2 24.30 3.38 1.88
N GLN A 3 24.56 4.54 1.28
CA GLN A 3 23.55 5.59 1.10
C GLN A 3 22.30 5.03 0.40
N PRO A 4 21.09 5.51 0.74
CA PRO A 4 19.90 5.08 0.06
C PRO A 4 19.95 5.58 -1.38
N THR A 5 20.09 4.65 -2.32
CA THR A 5 19.53 4.74 -3.66
C THR A 5 18.11 5.28 -3.57
N ASN A 6 17.71 6.16 -4.50
CA ASN A 6 16.38 6.79 -4.49
C ASN A 6 15.29 5.74 -4.17
N ARG A 7 14.57 5.93 -3.06
CA ARG A 7 13.60 4.95 -2.54
C ARG A 7 12.17 5.44 -2.76
N VAL A 8 11.31 4.54 -3.21
CA VAL A 8 9.89 4.82 -3.45
C VAL A 8 9.06 3.93 -2.54
N PHE A 9 8.19 4.55 -1.73
CA PHE A 9 7.17 3.84 -0.97
C PHE A 9 5.80 4.10 -1.60
N SER A 10 5.06 3.04 -1.92
CA SER A 10 3.73 3.11 -2.55
C SER A 10 2.73 2.28 -1.78
N GLY A 11 1.68 2.93 -1.27
CA GLY A 11 0.54 2.29 -0.62
C GLY A 11 -0.62 2.09 -1.60
N VAL A 12 -1.19 0.88 -1.64
CA VAL A 12 -2.37 0.59 -2.47
C VAL A 12 -3.43 -0.15 -1.68
N GLN A 13 -4.66 0.37 -1.73
CA GLN A 13 -5.78 -0.15 -0.97
C GLN A 13 -6.36 -1.42 -1.61
N PRO A 14 -6.65 -2.48 -0.83
CA PRO A 14 -7.29 -3.69 -1.32
C PRO A 14 -8.81 -3.49 -1.49
N THR A 15 -9.22 -2.85 -2.58
CA THR A 15 -10.64 -2.52 -2.87
C THR A 15 -11.39 -3.56 -3.70
N GLY A 16 -10.74 -4.65 -4.14
CA GLY A 16 -11.38 -5.75 -4.89
C GLY A 16 -11.79 -5.44 -6.33
N ASN A 17 -11.69 -4.18 -6.79
CA ASN A 17 -12.07 -3.75 -8.15
C ASN A 17 -10.89 -3.11 -8.89
N LEU A 18 -9.79 -3.86 -9.01
CA LEU A 18 -8.63 -3.39 -9.77
C LEU A 18 -9.01 -3.32 -11.25
N HIS A 19 -9.08 -2.11 -11.81
CA HIS A 19 -9.52 -1.89 -13.19
C HIS A 19 -8.42 -1.27 -14.06
N LEU A 20 -8.68 -1.16 -15.36
CA LEU A 20 -7.70 -0.66 -16.33
C LEU A 20 -7.12 0.72 -15.97
N GLY A 21 -7.95 1.60 -15.39
CA GLY A 21 -7.51 2.89 -14.85
C GLY A 21 -6.40 2.77 -13.79
N ASN A 22 -6.46 1.82 -12.85
CA ASN A 22 -5.40 1.62 -11.86
C ASN A 22 -4.11 1.13 -12.54
N TYR A 23 -4.26 0.22 -13.51
CA TYR A 23 -3.13 -0.34 -14.23
C TYR A 23 -2.36 0.72 -15.02
N LEU A 24 -3.08 1.46 -15.88
CA LEU A 24 -2.48 2.51 -16.71
C LEU A 24 -2.03 3.72 -15.90
N GLY A 25 -2.75 4.05 -14.82
CA GLY A 25 -2.49 5.23 -14.01
C GLY A 25 -1.32 5.09 -13.05
N ALA A 26 -1.16 3.90 -12.44
CA ALA A 26 -0.20 3.66 -11.36
C ALA A 26 0.68 2.42 -11.58
N ILE A 27 0.10 1.23 -11.79
CA ILE A 27 0.86 -0.04 -11.77
C ILE A 27 1.94 -0.07 -12.85
N ARG A 28 1.63 0.37 -14.07
CA ARG A 28 2.63 0.44 -15.15
C ARG A 28 3.80 1.35 -14.79
N LYS A 29 3.57 2.44 -14.05
CA LYS A 29 4.63 3.34 -13.58
C LYS A 29 5.44 2.69 -12.46
N PHE A 30 4.78 1.96 -11.55
CA PHE A 30 5.45 1.20 -10.51
C PHE A 30 6.44 0.20 -11.11
N VAL A 31 6.03 -0.53 -12.13
CA VAL A 31 6.90 -1.49 -12.83
C VAL A 31 8.14 -0.81 -13.41
N ALA A 32 7.98 0.35 -14.05
CA ALA A 32 9.10 1.11 -14.62
C ALA A 32 10.05 1.69 -13.56
N LEU A 33 9.54 2.08 -12.37
CA LEU A 33 10.36 2.63 -11.29
C LEU A 33 11.35 1.62 -10.70
N GLN A 34 11.06 0.33 -10.79
CA GLN A 34 11.92 -0.76 -10.31
C GLN A 34 13.32 -0.74 -10.94
N GLU A 35 13.46 -0.22 -12.17
CA GLU A 35 14.76 -0.15 -12.85
C GLU A 35 15.72 0.88 -12.24
N SER A 36 15.19 1.88 -11.54
CA SER A 36 15.96 3.05 -11.07
C SER A 36 15.87 3.30 -9.56
N HIS A 37 14.91 2.67 -8.87
CA HIS A 37 14.61 2.94 -7.47
C HIS A 37 14.49 1.65 -6.66
N GLU A 38 14.82 1.74 -5.38
CA GLU A 38 14.39 0.74 -4.41
C GLU A 38 12.90 0.94 -4.11
N CYS A 39 12.06 0.08 -4.65
CA CYS A 39 10.62 0.16 -4.44
C CYS A 39 10.15 -0.67 -3.24
N ILE A 40 9.19 -0.09 -2.50
CA ILE A 40 8.46 -0.70 -1.40
C ILE A 40 6.98 -0.54 -1.69
N TYR A 41 6.29 -1.65 -1.88
CA TYR A 41 4.85 -1.73 -2.17
C TYR A 41 4.11 -2.27 -0.95
N CYS A 42 3.22 -1.47 -0.41
CA CYS A 42 2.45 -1.79 0.78
C CYS A 42 0.97 -1.92 0.41
N VAL A 43 0.39 -3.11 0.62
CA VAL A 43 -1.05 -3.31 0.50
C VAL A 43 -1.70 -2.86 1.81
N VAL A 44 -2.40 -1.72 1.76
CA VAL A 44 -2.84 -0.98 2.95
C VAL A 44 -4.21 -1.43 3.47
N ASP A 45 -4.26 -2.61 4.06
CA ASP A 45 -5.47 -3.20 4.65
C ASP A 45 -5.97 -2.44 5.90
N LEU A 46 -5.09 -1.84 6.71
CA LEU A 46 -5.51 -0.99 7.84
C LEU A 46 -6.21 0.30 7.36
N HIS A 47 -5.81 0.83 6.21
CA HIS A 47 -6.55 1.96 5.61
C HIS A 47 -7.92 1.52 5.07
N ALA A 48 -8.03 0.31 4.52
CA ALA A 48 -9.29 -0.18 3.97
C ALA A 48 -10.41 -0.25 5.03
N VAL A 49 -10.10 -0.69 6.26
CA VAL A 49 -11.10 -0.82 7.33
C VAL A 49 -11.62 0.52 7.88
N THR A 50 -11.00 1.65 7.52
CA THR A 50 -11.52 2.99 7.84
C THR A 50 -12.71 3.40 6.97
N GLN A 51 -12.94 2.67 5.87
CA GLN A 51 -14.08 2.90 4.97
C GLN A 51 -15.33 2.15 5.46
N PRO A 52 -16.52 2.52 4.97
CA PRO A 52 -17.74 1.77 5.28
C PRO A 52 -17.59 0.28 4.95
N PHE A 53 -18.23 -0.58 5.74
CA PHE A 53 -18.23 -2.03 5.55
C PHE A 53 -18.64 -2.47 4.14
N THR A 54 -19.55 -1.72 3.51
CA THR A 54 -19.99 -1.94 2.13
C THR A 54 -18.89 -1.78 1.08
N VAL A 55 -17.77 -1.15 1.41
CA VAL A 55 -16.63 -0.93 0.51
C VAL A 55 -15.57 -2.02 0.66
N TRP A 56 -15.23 -2.41 1.90
CA TRP A 56 -14.16 -3.37 2.15
C TRP A 56 -14.65 -4.81 2.35
N GLY A 57 -15.98 -5.03 2.43
CA GLY A 57 -16.61 -6.34 2.26
C GLY A 57 -16.57 -7.28 3.47
N GLY A 58 -15.83 -6.92 4.53
CA GLY A 58 -15.67 -7.76 5.71
C GLY A 58 -14.36 -8.55 5.72
N PRO A 59 -14.06 -9.28 6.82
CA PRO A 59 -12.73 -9.84 7.05
C PRO A 59 -12.27 -10.84 5.99
N ALA A 60 -13.18 -11.73 5.55
CA ALA A 60 -12.88 -12.72 4.53
C ALA A 60 -12.60 -12.08 3.17
N GLU A 61 -13.41 -11.08 2.79
CA GLU A 61 -13.26 -10.36 1.53
C GLU A 61 -12.00 -9.50 1.53
N LEU A 62 -11.68 -8.80 2.62
CA LEU A 62 -10.44 -8.04 2.77
C LEU A 62 -9.20 -8.92 2.61
N ALA A 63 -9.21 -10.12 3.20
CA ALA A 63 -8.12 -11.09 3.06
C ALA A 63 -8.00 -11.61 1.62
N ASN A 64 -9.12 -11.77 0.91
CA ASN A 64 -9.12 -12.14 -0.51
C ASN A 64 -8.58 -11.00 -1.38
N ASN A 65 -9.12 -9.79 -1.21
CA ASN A 65 -8.76 -8.59 -1.97
C ASN A 65 -7.28 -8.22 -1.79
N THR A 66 -6.74 -8.40 -0.57
CA THR A 66 -5.31 -8.21 -0.30
C THR A 66 -4.45 -9.14 -1.15
N ARG A 67 -4.82 -10.42 -1.24
CA ARG A 67 -4.10 -11.40 -2.08
C ARG A 67 -4.28 -11.10 -3.56
N GLU A 68 -5.47 -10.71 -3.98
CA GLU A 68 -5.79 -10.40 -5.37
C GLU A 68 -4.98 -9.20 -5.88
N VAL A 69 -4.93 -8.10 -5.11
CA VAL A 69 -4.09 -6.94 -5.45
C VAL A 69 -2.62 -7.32 -5.50
N THR A 70 -2.14 -8.11 -4.54
CA THR A 70 -0.75 -8.58 -4.52
C THR A 70 -0.44 -9.45 -5.75
N ALA A 71 -1.34 -10.36 -6.10
CA ALA A 71 -1.21 -11.20 -7.29
C ALA A 71 -1.19 -10.37 -8.57
N ALA A 72 -2.06 -9.35 -8.67
CA ALA A 72 -2.10 -8.45 -9.82
C ALA A 72 -0.80 -7.64 -9.96
N PHE A 73 -0.17 -7.22 -8.86
CA PHE A 73 1.13 -6.55 -8.88
C PHE A 73 2.22 -7.44 -9.45
N ILE A 74 2.34 -8.65 -8.92
CA ILE A 74 3.33 -9.62 -9.37
C ILE A 74 3.09 -9.96 -10.85
N ALA A 75 1.84 -10.24 -11.24
CA ALA A 75 1.47 -10.54 -12.62
C ALA A 75 1.74 -9.38 -13.58
N SER A 76 1.67 -8.13 -13.09
CA SER A 76 1.95 -6.93 -13.89
C SER A 76 3.45 -6.66 -14.08
N GLY A 77 4.34 -7.38 -13.38
CA GLY A 77 5.78 -7.25 -13.51
C GLY A 77 6.49 -6.64 -12.30
N ILE A 78 5.82 -6.51 -11.14
CA ILE A 78 6.52 -6.22 -9.89
C ILE A 78 7.29 -7.46 -9.45
N ASP A 79 8.59 -7.31 -9.21
CA ASP A 79 9.50 -8.40 -8.83
C ASP A 79 9.72 -8.42 -7.31
N PRO A 80 9.04 -9.32 -6.56
CA PRO A 80 9.16 -9.39 -5.10
C PRO A 80 10.50 -9.96 -4.62
N GLN A 81 11.36 -10.46 -5.51
CA GLN A 81 12.72 -10.90 -5.15
C GLN A 81 13.70 -9.72 -5.09
N LYS A 82 13.42 -8.65 -5.83
CA LYS A 82 14.26 -7.43 -5.88
C LYS A 82 13.71 -6.30 -5.02
N HIS A 83 12.40 -6.25 -4.82
CA HIS A 83 11.69 -5.17 -4.14
C HIS A 83 10.78 -5.71 -3.04
N ILE A 84 10.43 -4.84 -2.09
CA ILE A 84 9.60 -5.24 -0.95
C ILE A 84 8.13 -5.13 -1.37
N VAL A 85 7.38 -6.22 -1.24
CA VAL A 85 5.91 -6.24 -1.37
C VAL A 85 5.34 -6.87 -0.11
N PHE A 86 4.49 -6.14 0.62
CA PHE A 86 3.98 -6.60 1.90
C PHE A 86 2.58 -6.07 2.23
N ASN A 87 1.92 -6.75 3.18
CA ASN A 87 0.66 -6.34 3.79
C ASN A 87 0.96 -5.40 4.97
N GLN A 88 0.21 -4.30 5.08
CA GLN A 88 0.40 -3.30 6.13
C GLN A 88 0.17 -3.84 7.56
N SER A 89 -0.94 -4.53 7.82
CA SER A 89 -1.26 -5.09 9.14
C SER A 89 -0.27 -6.16 9.64
N GLN A 90 0.56 -6.74 8.77
CA GLN A 90 1.63 -7.68 9.17
C GLN A 90 2.88 -6.99 9.73
N VAL A 91 2.93 -5.65 9.74
CA VAL A 91 4.08 -4.86 10.23
C VAL A 91 3.57 -3.88 11.29
N ASN A 92 3.68 -4.29 12.56
CA ASN A 92 3.12 -3.58 13.72
C ASN A 92 3.65 -2.14 13.85
N GLU A 93 4.86 -1.90 13.37
CA GLU A 93 5.55 -0.61 13.38
C GLU A 93 4.73 0.49 12.70
N HIS A 94 3.86 0.15 11.74
CA HIS A 94 2.94 1.12 11.14
C HIS A 94 1.98 1.71 12.17
N ALA A 95 1.38 0.88 13.03
CA ALA A 95 0.44 1.31 14.05
C ALA A 95 1.14 2.02 15.21
N GLU A 96 2.30 1.50 15.62
CA GLU A 96 3.12 2.09 16.69
C GLU A 96 3.61 3.50 16.32
N LEU A 97 4.12 3.67 15.09
CA LEU A 97 4.56 4.97 14.62
C LEU A 97 3.39 5.94 14.43
N ALA A 98 2.24 5.46 13.94
CA ALA A 98 1.03 6.27 13.83
C ALA A 98 0.58 6.81 15.20
N TRP A 99 0.68 6.02 16.27
CA TRP A 99 0.39 6.50 17.63
C TRP A 99 1.30 7.67 18.04
N ILE A 100 2.61 7.54 17.82
CA ILE A 100 3.57 8.61 18.10
C ILE A 100 3.25 9.86 17.26
N PHE A 101 2.93 9.69 15.98
CA PHE A 101 2.55 10.79 15.09
C PHE A 101 1.27 11.51 15.54
N ASN A 102 0.30 10.79 16.08
CA ASN A 102 -0.91 11.41 16.64
C ASN A 102 -0.62 12.33 17.83
N CYS A 103 0.46 12.09 18.59
CA CYS A 103 0.86 12.95 19.71
C CYS A 103 1.49 14.28 19.25
N VAL A 104 1.96 14.39 18.01
CA VAL A 104 2.61 15.59 17.46
C VAL A 104 1.80 16.26 16.35
N ALA A 105 0.86 15.54 15.72
CA ALA A 105 -0.04 16.06 14.71
C ALA A 105 -1.07 17.02 15.34
N ARG A 106 -1.26 18.18 14.69
CA ARG A 106 -2.22 19.18 15.17
C ARG A 106 -3.64 18.81 14.72
N MET A 107 -4.60 18.78 15.63
CA MET A 107 -6.01 18.52 15.32
C MET A 107 -6.56 19.41 14.18
N GLY A 108 -6.14 20.67 14.12
CA GLY A 108 -6.58 21.58 13.05
C GLY A 108 -6.14 21.16 11.64
N TRP A 109 -5.06 20.37 11.49
CA TRP A 109 -4.64 19.85 10.19
C TRP A 109 -5.51 18.66 9.76
N LEU A 110 -5.83 17.78 10.71
CA LEU A 110 -6.69 16.62 10.47
C LEU A 110 -8.11 17.05 10.09
N ASN A 111 -8.67 18.07 10.75
CA ASN A 111 -10.03 18.56 10.50
C ASN A 111 -10.21 19.30 9.15
N ARG A 112 -9.12 19.55 8.40
CA ARG A 112 -9.14 20.26 7.12
C ARG A 112 -8.83 19.37 5.92
N MET A 113 -8.61 18.07 6.15
CA MET A 113 -8.40 17.06 5.12
C MET A 113 -9.73 16.49 4.63
#